data_AF-A0A3S1AM36-F1
#
_entry.id   AF-A0A3S1AM36-F1
#
_cell.length_a   1.000
_cell.length_b   1.000
_cell.length_c   1.000
_cell.angle_alpha   90.00
_cell.angle_beta   90.00
_cell.angle_gamma   90.00
#
_symmetry.space_group_name_H-M   'P 1'
#
loop_
_entity.id
_entity.type
_entity.pdbx_description
1 polymer ?
#
loop_
_entity_poly.entity_id
_entity_poly.type
_entity_poly.pdbx_seq_one_letter_code
_entity_poly.pdbx_strand_id
1 'polypeptide(L)'
;MLNTAAYGLAWVAVLVVASIAAVCIPNPQAGLRKLDHAVEALPNVMLGRYLAFTGFTAFVAWFADLRVIAAWSGALAFMAFADTFIYARLGRPYLKHLLAGLAALAILAVVLAALILNGAA
;
A
#
# COMPACT_ATOMS: atom_id res chain seq x y z
N MET A 1 -5.03 26.39 13.27
CA MET A 1 -3.99 25.71 14.09
C MET A 1 -4.14 24.19 14.06
N LEU A 2 -5.33 23.62 14.31
CA LEU A 2 -5.53 22.16 14.30
C LEU A 2 -5.21 21.50 12.94
N ASN A 3 -5.62 22.09 11.81
CA ASN A 3 -5.31 21.54 10.48
C ASN A 3 -3.80 21.49 10.20
N THR A 4 -3.07 22.56 10.54
CA THR A 4 -1.61 22.61 10.42
C THR A 4 -0.94 21.54 11.26
N ALA A 5 -1.41 21.33 12.49
CA ALA A 5 -0.92 20.27 13.35
C ALA A 5 -1.20 18.88 12.75
N ALA A 6 -2.40 18.65 12.23
CA ALA A 6 -2.76 17.39 11.57
C ALA A 6 -1.88 17.09 10.35
N TYR A 7 -1.62 18.10 9.50
CA TYR A 7 -0.71 17.94 8.36
C TYR A 7 0.74 17.69 8.81
N GLY A 8 1.20 18.39 9.85
CA GLY A 8 2.51 18.13 10.43
C GLY A 8 2.66 16.69 10.92
N LEU A 9 1.66 16.19 11.65
CA LEU A 9 1.64 14.80 12.14
C LEU A 9 1.57 13.77 11.00
N ALA A 10 0.89 14.07 9.90
CA ALA A 10 0.89 13.20 8.73
C ALA A 10 2.30 13.03 8.12
N TRP A 11 3.09 14.11 8.05
CA TRP A 11 4.48 14.03 7.61
C TRP A 11 5.37 13.27 8.59
N VAL A 12 5.14 13.41 9.90
CA VAL A 12 5.83 12.59 10.91
C VAL A 12 5.55 11.11 10.68
N ALA A 13 4.30 10.72 10.40
CA ALA A 13 3.96 9.34 10.09
C ALA A 13 4.70 8.81 8.84
N VAL A 14 4.87 9.64 7.80
CA VAL A 14 5.68 9.31 6.63
C VAL A 14 7.12 9.01 7.03
N LEU A 15 7.74 9.86 7.87
CA LEU A 15 9.12 9.65 8.32
C LEU A 15 9.27 8.36 9.14
N VAL A 16 8.30 8.05 10.00
CA VAL A 16 8.30 6.79 10.78
C VAL A 16 8.26 5.58 9.83
N VAL A 17 7.33 5.55 8.89
CA VAL A 17 7.21 4.42 7.95
C VAL A 17 8.44 4.33 7.03
N ALA A 18 8.98 5.46 6.57
CA ALA A 18 10.19 5.49 5.76
C ALA A 18 11.41 4.96 6.54
N SER A 19 11.52 5.28 7.83
CA SER A 19 12.60 4.76 8.68
C SER A 19 12.52 3.25 8.85
N ILE A 20 11.32 2.70 9.03
CA ILE A 20 11.07 1.26 9.10
C ILE A 20 11.47 0.59 7.78
N ALA A 21 11.04 1.15 6.64
CA ALA A 21 11.40 0.63 5.33
C ALA A 21 12.92 0.65 5.11
N ALA A 22 13.59 1.75 5.47
CA ALA A 22 15.04 1.91 5.33
C ALA A 22 15.82 0.85 6.11
N VAL A 23 15.36 0.47 7.31
CA VAL A 23 15.96 -0.61 8.11
C VAL A 23 15.85 -1.98 7.41
N CYS A 24 14.77 -2.21 6.66
CA CYS A 24 14.48 -3.49 6.02
C CYS A 24 15.03 -3.64 4.60
N ILE A 25 15.25 -2.56 3.84
CA ILE A 25 15.65 -2.61 2.43
C ILE A 25 16.94 -3.43 2.17
N PRO A 26 18.06 -3.24 2.92
CA PRO A 26 19.30 -3.96 2.62
C PRO A 26 19.20 -5.46 2.87
N ASN A 27 18.48 -5.85 3.92
CA ASN A 27 18.23 -7.25 4.28
C ASN A 27 16.91 -7.35 5.06
N PRO A 28 15.81 -7.75 4.40
CA PRO A 28 14.48 -7.76 5.02
C PRO A 28 14.39 -8.64 6.28
N GLN A 29 15.04 -9.80 6.29
CA GLN A 29 15.01 -10.68 7.46
C GLN A 29 15.75 -10.09 8.65
N ALA A 30 16.93 -9.51 8.43
CA ALA A 30 17.68 -8.85 9.49
C ALA A 30 16.96 -7.58 9.98
N GLY A 31 16.34 -6.82 9.09
CA GLY A 31 15.54 -5.65 9.43
C GLY A 31 14.33 -6.01 10.30
N LEU A 32 13.57 -7.05 9.93
CA LEU A 32 12.46 -7.55 10.74
C LEU A 32 12.90 -7.95 12.15
N ARG A 33 14.05 -8.63 12.30
CA ARG A 33 14.61 -8.95 13.62
C ARG A 33 14.98 -7.71 14.43
N LYS A 34 15.52 -6.66 13.79
CA LYS A 34 15.83 -5.38 14.46
C LYS A 34 14.56 -4.63 14.91
N LEU A 35 13.43 -4.93 14.30
CA LEU A 35 12.12 -4.39 14.64
C LEU A 35 11.31 -5.37 15.50
N ASP A 36 11.98 -6.29 16.19
CA ASP A 36 11.40 -7.27 17.11
C ASP A 36 10.29 -8.15 16.51
N HIS A 37 10.28 -8.34 15.18
CA HIS A 37 9.31 -9.22 14.55
C HIS A 37 9.74 -10.69 14.71
N ALA A 38 8.81 -11.51 15.20
CA ALA A 38 8.92 -12.97 15.15
C ALA A 38 8.51 -13.48 13.75
N VAL A 39 9.41 -14.23 13.09
CA VAL A 39 9.21 -14.72 11.71
C VAL A 39 8.03 -15.69 11.64
N GLU A 40 7.85 -16.50 12.66
CA GLU A 40 6.80 -17.50 12.81
C GLU A 40 5.41 -16.86 12.92
N ALA A 41 5.34 -15.61 13.39
CA ALA A 41 4.11 -14.85 13.50
C ALA A 41 3.73 -14.08 12.22
N LEU A 42 4.59 -14.08 11.19
CA LEU A 42 4.35 -13.32 9.94
C LEU A 42 3.01 -13.64 9.27
N PRO A 43 2.50 -14.90 9.24
CA PRO A 43 1.17 -15.16 8.69
C PRO A 43 0.06 -14.35 9.39
N ASN A 44 0.12 -14.24 10.72
CA ASN A 44 -0.86 -13.46 11.50
C ASN A 44 -0.69 -11.96 11.28
N VAL A 45 0.55 -11.46 11.20
CA VAL A 45 0.83 -10.06 10.87
C VAL A 45 0.30 -9.70 9.48
N MET A 46 0.46 -10.60 8.50
CA MET A 46 -0.08 -10.42 7.16
C MET A 46 -1.60 -10.44 7.14
N LEU A 47 -2.26 -11.32 7.91
CA LEU A 47 -3.71 -11.28 8.08
C LEU A 47 -4.18 -9.92 8.62
N GLY A 48 -3.49 -9.39 9.64
CA GLY A 48 -3.80 -8.07 10.19
C GLY A 48 -3.71 -6.96 9.14
N ARG A 49 -2.70 -6.99 8.26
CA ARG A 49 -2.58 -6.05 7.13
C ARG A 49 -3.73 -6.18 6.15
N TYR A 50 -4.13 -7.41 5.79
CA TYR A 50 -5.26 -7.61 4.88
C TYR A 50 -6.58 -7.10 5.47
N LEU A 51 -6.85 -7.35 6.76
CA LEU A 51 -8.02 -6.79 7.44
C LEU A 51 -8.01 -5.26 7.45
N ALA A 52 -6.85 -4.65 7.73
CA ALA A 52 -6.69 -3.20 7.69
C ALA A 52 -6.90 -2.65 6.26
N PHE A 53 -6.34 -3.30 5.23
CA PHE A 53 -6.53 -2.90 3.84
C PHE A 53 -7.97 -3.05 3.39
N THR A 54 -8.69 -4.10 3.82
CA THR A 54 -10.12 -4.26 3.55
C THR A 54 -10.91 -3.12 4.18
N GLY A 55 -10.69 -2.85 5.48
CA GLY A 55 -11.38 -1.77 6.18
C GLY A 55 -11.10 -0.41 5.55
N PHE A 56 -9.84 -0.12 5.23
CA PHE A 56 -9.47 1.15 4.59
C PHE A 56 -10.01 1.26 3.16
N THR A 57 -10.00 0.18 2.38
CA THR A 57 -10.60 0.17 1.03
C THR A 57 -12.12 0.41 1.10
N ALA A 58 -12.80 -0.17 2.08
CA ALA A 58 -14.22 0.10 2.32
C ALA A 58 -14.45 1.57 2.71
N PHE A 59 -13.61 2.12 3.58
CA PHE A 59 -13.64 3.55 3.92
C PHE A 59 -13.42 4.44 2.68
N VAL A 60 -12.41 4.16 1.86
CA VAL A 60 -12.11 4.92 0.63
C VAL A 60 -13.28 4.86 -0.35
N ALA A 61 -13.90 3.68 -0.51
CA ALA A 61 -15.08 3.51 -1.36
C ALA A 61 -16.28 4.32 -0.83
N TRP A 62 -16.50 4.36 0.48
CA TRP A 62 -17.56 5.17 1.10
C TRP A 62 -17.25 6.67 1.04
N PHE A 63 -16.01 7.07 1.34
CA PHE A 63 -15.56 8.46 1.34
C PHE A 63 -15.67 9.11 -0.04
N ALA A 64 -15.58 8.29 -1.11
CA ALA A 64 -15.91 8.63 -2.50
C ALA A 64 -15.13 9.83 -3.08
N ASP A 65 -13.99 10.19 -2.50
CA ASP A 65 -13.07 11.18 -3.06
C ASP A 65 -12.16 10.52 -4.11
N LEU A 66 -12.27 10.96 -5.37
CA LEU A 66 -11.51 10.41 -6.49
C LEU A 66 -9.99 10.53 -6.30
N ARG A 67 -9.48 11.57 -5.63
CA ARG A 67 -8.04 11.73 -5.38
C ARG A 67 -7.55 10.70 -4.36
N VAL A 68 -8.36 10.42 -3.33
CA VAL A 68 -8.06 9.40 -2.34
C VAL A 68 -8.12 8.00 -2.95
N ILE A 69 -9.14 7.73 -3.79
CA ILE A 69 -9.24 6.46 -4.53
C ILE A 69 -8.01 6.29 -5.44
N ALA A 70 -7.63 7.32 -6.20
CA ALA A 70 -6.45 7.25 -7.06
C ALA A 70 -5.17 6.95 -6.26
N ALA A 71 -4.92 7.68 -5.17
CA ALA A 71 -3.75 7.47 -4.32
C ALA A 71 -3.72 6.04 -3.76
N TRP A 72 -4.86 5.55 -3.25
CA TRP A 72 -4.96 4.22 -2.67
C TRP A 72 -4.83 3.10 -3.70
N SER A 73 -5.49 3.21 -4.86
CA SER A 73 -5.36 2.26 -5.97
C SER A 73 -3.93 2.20 -6.51
N GLY A 74 -3.23 3.35 -6.57
CA GLY A 74 -1.82 3.39 -6.92
C GLY A 74 -0.94 2.63 -5.92
N ALA A 75 -1.16 2.80 -4.62
CA ALA A 75 -0.43 2.08 -3.58
C ALA A 75 -0.68 0.56 -3.64
N LEU A 76 -1.95 0.13 -3.83
CA LEU A 76 -2.31 -1.27 -3.99
C LEU A 76 -1.69 -1.89 -5.25
N ALA A 77 -1.70 -1.17 -6.38
CA ALA A 77 -1.07 -1.62 -7.62
C ALA A 77 0.44 -1.82 -7.44
N PHE A 78 1.12 -0.83 -6.85
CA PHE A 78 2.55 -0.93 -6.56
C PHE A 78 2.88 -2.17 -5.71
N MET A 79 2.15 -2.38 -4.61
CA MET A 79 2.36 -3.53 -3.71
C MET A 79 2.17 -4.86 -4.43
N ALA A 80 1.08 -5.00 -5.18
CA ALA A 80 0.77 -6.23 -5.90
C ALA A 80 1.78 -6.53 -7.01
N PHE A 81 2.28 -5.51 -7.72
CA PHE A 81 3.34 -5.70 -8.71
C PHE A 81 4.71 -5.98 -8.07
N ALA A 82 5.03 -5.39 -6.93
CA ALA A 82 6.23 -5.73 -6.17
C ALA A 82 6.22 -7.21 -5.74
N ASP A 83 5.10 -7.69 -5.19
CA ASP A 83 4.94 -9.11 -4.84
C ASP A 83 5.06 -10.00 -6.09
N THR A 84 4.42 -9.60 -7.19
CA THR A 84 4.51 -10.30 -8.48
C THR A 84 5.96 -10.48 -8.90
N PHE A 85 6.75 -9.39 -8.88
CA PHE A 85 8.16 -9.41 -9.25
C PHE A 85 8.99 -10.32 -8.33
N ILE A 86 8.78 -10.25 -7.02
CA ILE A 86 9.50 -11.07 -6.03
C ILE A 86 9.20 -12.56 -6.26
N TYR A 87 7.92 -12.93 -6.37
CA TYR A 87 7.52 -14.33 -6.54
C TYR A 87 7.96 -14.89 -7.90
N ALA A 88 7.84 -14.09 -8.97
CA ALA A 88 8.32 -14.47 -10.29
C ALA A 88 9.83 -14.74 -10.30
N ARG A 89 10.63 -13.86 -9.67
CA ARG A 89 12.09 -14.04 -9.56
C ARG A 89 12.48 -15.29 -8.78
N LEU A 90 11.66 -15.71 -7.83
CA LEU A 90 11.87 -16.91 -7.02
C LEU A 90 11.29 -18.19 -7.65
N GLY A 91 10.71 -18.12 -8.86
CA GLY A 91 10.06 -19.26 -9.51
C GLY A 91 8.82 -19.76 -8.75
N ARG A 92 8.16 -18.90 -7.99
CA ARG A 92 6.97 -19.21 -7.18
C ARG A 92 5.69 -18.74 -7.88
N PRO A 93 4.51 -19.32 -7.56
CA PRO A 93 3.24 -18.86 -8.12
C PRO A 93 3.00 -17.37 -7.83
N TYR A 94 2.81 -16.56 -8.87
CA TYR A 94 2.64 -15.11 -8.75
C TYR A 94 1.34 -14.58 -9.37
N LEU A 95 0.57 -15.42 -10.08
CA LEU A 95 -0.57 -14.98 -10.88
C LEU A 95 -1.62 -14.19 -10.08
N LYS A 96 -1.87 -14.57 -8.82
CA LYS A 96 -2.81 -13.86 -7.94
C LYS A 96 -2.36 -12.42 -7.67
N HIS A 97 -1.07 -12.20 -7.46
CA HIS A 97 -0.50 -10.87 -7.25
C HIS A 97 -0.58 -10.04 -8.54
N LEU A 98 -0.30 -10.66 -9.70
CA LEU A 98 -0.38 -9.98 -10.99
C LEU A 98 -1.80 -9.50 -11.27
N LEU A 99 -2.80 -10.37 -11.09
CA LEU A 99 -4.20 -10.04 -11.30
C LEU A 99 -4.69 -8.96 -10.32
N ALA A 100 -4.25 -9.00 -9.06
CA ALA A 100 -4.56 -7.95 -8.10
C ALA A 100 -3.97 -6.59 -8.52
N GLY A 101 -2.72 -6.57 -9.02
CA GLY A 101 -2.07 -5.37 -9.53
C GLY A 101 -2.78 -4.80 -10.75
N LEU A 102 -3.15 -5.65 -11.71
CA LEU A 102 -3.92 -5.25 -12.89
C LEU A 102 -5.30 -4.70 -12.53
N ALA A 103 -6.00 -5.31 -11.57
CA ALA A 103 -7.28 -4.81 -11.09
C ALA A 103 -7.15 -3.42 -10.44
N ALA A 104 -6.16 -3.23 -9.57
CA ALA A 104 -5.90 -1.93 -8.95
C ALA A 104 -5.48 -0.87 -9.99
N LEU A 105 -4.70 -1.24 -11.01
CA LEU A 105 -4.32 -0.36 -12.10
C LEU A 105 -5.52 0.04 -12.98
N ALA A 106 -6.45 -0.88 -13.23
CA ALA A 106 -7.68 -0.57 -13.96
C ALA A 106 -8.53 0.46 -13.22
N ILE A 107 -8.69 0.31 -11.89
CA ILE A 107 -9.39 1.31 -11.05
C ILE A 107 -8.67 2.66 -11.14
N LEU A 108 -7.34 2.67 -10.97
CA LEU A 108 -6.54 3.90 -11.07
C LEU A 108 -6.75 4.59 -12.42
N ALA A 109 -6.70 3.86 -13.53
CA ALA A 109 -6.89 4.41 -14.87
C ALA A 109 -8.27 5.05 -15.03
N VAL A 110 -9.34 4.39 -14.58
CA VAL A 110 -10.71 4.92 -14.62
C VAL A 110 -10.85 6.18 -13.78
N VAL A 111 -10.28 6.19 -12.57
CA VAL A 111 -10.36 7.33 -11.64
C VAL A 111 -9.56 8.52 -12.15
N LEU A 112 -8.37 8.31 -12.71
CA LEU A 112 -7.60 9.37 -13.35
C LEU A 112 -8.33 9.96 -14.56
N ALA A 113 -8.93 9.11 -15.40
CA ALA A 113 -9.75 9.57 -16.51
C ALA A 113 -10.93 10.43 -16.02
N ALA A 114 -11.62 10.01 -14.95
CA ALA A 114 -12.70 10.79 -14.35
C ALA A 114 -12.21 12.14 -13.79
N LEU A 115 -11.07 12.18 -13.10
CA LEU A 115 -10.48 13.42 -12.59
C LEU A 115 -10.13 14.40 -13.72
N ILE A 116 -9.54 13.90 -14.81
CA ILE A 116 -9.20 14.72 -15.99
C ILE A 116 -10.46 15.28 -16.65
N LEU A 117 -11.46 14.43 -16.90
CA LEU A 117 -12.72 14.82 -17.54
C LEU A 117 -13.54 15.80 -16.69
N ASN A 118 -13.40 15.74 -15.36
CA ASN A 118 -14.06 16.66 -14.43
C ASN A 118 -13.27 17.97 -14.19
N GLY A 119 -12.10 18.15 -14.82
CA GLY A 119 -11.25 19.33 -14.62
C GLY A 119 -10.62 19.43 -13.22
N ALA A 120 -10.48 18.29 -12.53
CA ALA A 120 -9.99 18.21 -11.15
C ALA A 120 -8.55 17.67 -11.04
N ALA A 121 -7.93 17.38 -12.19
CA ALA A 121 -6.55 16.90 -12.36
C ALA A 121 -5.58 18.05 -12.68
#